data_AF-A0A345NLR3-F1
#
_entry.id   AF-A0A345NLR3-F1
#
_cell.length_a   1.000
_cell.length_b   1.000
_cell.length_c   1.000
_cell.angle_alpha   90.00
_cell.angle_beta   90.00
_cell.angle_gamma   90.00
#
_symmetry.space_group_name_H-M   'P 1'
#
loop_
_entity.id
_entity.type
_entity.pdbx_description
1 polymer ?
#
loop_
_entity_poly.entity_id
_entity_poly.type
_entity_poly.pdbx_seq_one_letter_code
_entity_poly.pdbx_strand_id
1 'polypeptide(L)'
;MIHRDVATRKDFEYYLQTWLGRGYGAYTVGYLAFHGERRTLALPSDEDITLDDLVEMVDVRGDGKILYLGSCSVLAGRGRSFEEDLRQFCQATGFRAVVGYAKDVGWIESAAFDFLLLPELLNGKHTNTLHDRLEARYGRLVQTLGLRIATRTKVQVWRQTPSTGTS
;
A
#
# COMPACT_ATOMS: atom_id res chain seq x y z
N MET A 1 2.56 -6.06 17.14
CA MET A 1 1.45 -5.60 16.27
C MET A 1 0.46 -4.84 17.15
N ILE A 2 -0.05 -3.71 16.68
CA ILE A 2 -1.14 -2.99 17.36
C ILE A 2 -2.30 -2.97 16.37
N HIS A 3 -3.44 -3.50 16.81
CA HIS A 3 -4.66 -3.59 16.02
C HIS A 3 -5.69 -2.59 16.54
N ARG A 4 -6.42 -1.94 15.64
CA ARG A 4 -7.49 -0.99 15.94
C ARG A 4 -8.63 -1.23 14.96
N ASP A 5 -9.83 -1.37 15.48
CA ASP A 5 -11.04 -1.27 14.69
C ASP A 5 -11.38 0.21 14.51
N VAL A 6 -11.54 0.62 13.25
CA VAL A 6 -11.73 2.02 12.86
C VAL A 6 -13.00 2.10 12.04
N ALA A 7 -14.00 2.78 12.58
CA ALA A 7 -15.31 2.89 11.94
C ALA A 7 -15.53 4.26 11.27
N THR A 8 -14.96 5.34 11.84
CA THR A 8 -15.24 6.72 11.41
C THR A 8 -13.99 7.44 10.92
N ARG A 9 -14.16 8.51 10.13
CA ARG A 9 -13.03 9.36 9.69
C ARG A 9 -12.23 9.92 10.86
N LYS A 10 -12.92 10.31 11.94
CA LYS A 10 -12.30 10.85 13.15
C LYS A 10 -11.40 9.83 13.85
N ASP A 11 -11.86 8.58 13.96
CA ASP A 11 -11.06 7.50 14.54
C ASP A 11 -9.85 7.21 13.66
N PHE A 12 -10.06 7.18 12.34
CA PHE A 12 -9.01 6.96 11.36
C PHE A 12 -7.90 8.00 11.51
N GLU A 13 -8.27 9.27 11.51
CA GLU A 13 -7.33 10.37 11.68
C GLU A 13 -6.61 10.24 13.02
N TYR A 14 -7.32 10.05 14.13
CA TYR A 14 -6.71 9.91 15.46
C TYR A 14 -5.63 8.82 15.51
N TYR A 15 -5.91 7.63 14.98
CA TYR A 15 -4.95 6.53 15.00
C TYR A 15 -3.81 6.74 14.00
N LEU A 16 -4.07 7.33 12.84
CA LEU A 16 -3.03 7.72 11.88
C LEU A 16 -2.07 8.73 12.52
N GLN A 17 -2.59 9.80 13.13
CA GLN A 17 -1.78 10.80 13.84
C GLN A 17 -0.95 10.18 14.96
N THR A 18 -1.55 9.26 15.72
CA THR A 18 -0.87 8.54 16.80
C THR A 18 0.30 7.72 16.26
N TRP A 19 0.08 6.97 15.17
CA TRP A 19 1.13 6.15 14.55
C TRP A 19 2.26 6.97 13.92
N LEU A 20 1.96 8.16 13.39
CA LEU A 20 2.96 9.10 12.85
C LEU A 20 3.78 9.78 13.96
N GLY A 21 3.27 9.81 15.19
CA GLY A 21 3.93 10.42 16.34
C GLY A 21 5.23 9.72 16.75
N ARG A 22 6.13 10.48 17.42
CA ARG A 22 7.46 10.00 17.86
C ARG A 22 7.40 8.76 18.75
N GLY A 23 6.34 8.60 19.55
CA GLY A 23 6.14 7.43 20.42
C GLY A 23 5.99 6.11 19.65
N TYR A 24 5.69 6.16 18.36
CA TYR A 24 5.49 4.99 17.49
C TYR A 24 6.61 4.82 16.45
N GLY A 25 7.80 5.36 16.71
CA GLY A 25 8.96 5.27 15.80
C GLY A 25 9.38 3.82 15.48
N ALA A 26 9.19 2.88 16.41
CA ALA A 26 9.48 1.46 16.21
C ALA A 26 8.48 0.76 15.27
N TYR A 27 7.30 1.35 15.04
CA TYR A 27 6.26 0.82 14.16
C TYR A 27 6.41 1.42 12.77
N THR A 28 7.20 0.75 11.93
CA THR A 28 7.58 1.24 10.60
C THR A 28 6.63 0.82 9.48
N VAL A 29 5.64 -0.04 9.75
CA VAL A 29 4.64 -0.47 8.76
C VAL A 29 3.25 -0.18 9.31
N GLY A 30 2.45 0.56 8.54
CA GLY A 30 1.03 0.75 8.76
C GLY A 30 0.25 -0.11 7.76
N TYR A 31 -0.62 -0.97 8.24
CA TYR A 31 -1.44 -1.85 7.40
C TYR A 31 -2.90 -1.42 7.52
N LEU A 32 -3.47 -0.95 6.41
CA LEU A 32 -4.85 -0.47 6.32
C LEU A 32 -5.70 -1.51 5.60
N ALA A 33 -6.43 -2.32 6.37
CA ALA A 33 -7.30 -3.39 5.89
C ALA A 33 -8.75 -2.93 5.81
N PHE A 34 -9.05 -2.07 4.84
CA PHE A 34 -10.41 -1.57 4.60
C PHE A 34 -10.95 -2.15 3.28
N HIS A 35 -12.27 -2.15 3.14
CA HIS A 35 -12.84 -2.15 1.80
C HIS A 35 -12.36 -0.89 1.06
N GLY A 36 -12.18 -0.98 -0.24
CA GLY A 36 -11.74 0.17 -1.00
C GLY A 36 -12.14 0.06 -2.44
N GLU A 37 -12.26 1.24 -3.02
CA GLU A 37 -12.43 1.44 -4.44
C GLU A 37 -11.23 2.25 -4.94
N ARG A 38 -11.27 2.64 -6.21
CA ARG A 38 -10.14 3.32 -6.84
C ARG A 38 -9.79 4.62 -6.10
N ARG A 39 -8.58 4.68 -5.53
CA ARG A 39 -8.02 5.81 -4.74
C ARG A 39 -8.77 6.12 -3.44
N THR A 40 -9.64 5.24 -2.95
CA THR A 40 -10.44 5.47 -1.74
C THR A 40 -10.43 4.26 -0.81
N LEU A 41 -10.42 4.52 0.49
CA LEU A 41 -10.70 3.54 1.54
C LEU A 41 -12.11 3.80 2.06
N ALA A 42 -12.98 2.80 1.94
CA ALA A 42 -14.35 2.87 2.44
C ALA A 42 -14.36 2.52 3.93
N LEU A 43 -14.84 3.45 4.75
CA LEU A 43 -15.02 3.24 6.18
C LEU A 43 -16.41 2.65 6.47
N PRO A 44 -16.55 1.88 7.56
CA PRO A 44 -17.85 1.36 7.99
C PRO A 44 -18.94 2.42 8.25
N SER A 45 -18.58 3.69 8.46
CA SER A 45 -19.52 4.80 8.67
C SER A 45 -20.13 5.36 7.38
N ASP A 46 -19.92 4.71 6.22
CA ASP A 46 -20.24 5.22 4.88
C ASP A 46 -19.46 6.51 4.52
N GLU A 47 -18.33 6.74 5.18
CA GLU A 47 -17.37 7.79 4.83
C GLU A 47 -16.19 7.19 4.04
N ASP A 48 -15.67 7.94 3.07
CA ASP A 48 -14.48 7.55 2.32
C ASP A 48 -13.26 8.36 2.76
N ILE A 49 -12.08 7.73 2.72
CA ILE A 49 -10.77 8.38 2.82
C ILE A 49 -10.06 8.28 1.47
N THR A 50 -9.86 9.40 0.80
CA THR A 50 -9.11 9.45 -0.47
C THR A 50 -7.60 9.42 -0.23
N LEU A 51 -6.81 9.16 -1.28
CA LEU A 51 -5.35 9.36 -1.20
C LEU A 51 -4.97 10.82 -0.92
N ASP A 52 -5.78 11.78 -1.34
CA ASP A 52 -5.50 13.20 -1.12
C ASP A 52 -5.78 13.57 0.35
N ASP A 53 -6.84 13.01 0.95
CA ASP A 53 -7.08 13.09 2.41
C ASP A 53 -5.90 12.53 3.20
N LEU A 54 -5.34 11.39 2.76
CA LEU A 54 -4.15 10.82 3.41
C LEU A 54 -2.94 11.74 3.32
N VAL A 55 -2.76 12.46 2.20
CA VAL A 55 -1.69 13.45 2.07
C VAL A 55 -1.86 14.55 3.12
N GLU A 56 -3.06 15.11 3.23
CA GLU A 56 -3.38 16.16 4.20
C GLU A 56 -3.20 15.68 5.65
N MET A 57 -3.74 14.50 5.99
CA MET A 57 -3.64 13.95 7.33
C MET A 57 -2.20 13.61 7.72
N VAL A 58 -1.41 13.06 6.79
CA VAL A 58 -0.02 12.68 7.10
C VAL A 58 0.86 13.91 7.30
N ASP A 59 0.65 14.96 6.51
CA ASP A 59 1.38 16.24 6.64
C ASP A 59 2.91 16.01 6.74
N VAL A 60 3.48 15.30 5.76
CA VAL A 60 4.92 15.00 5.64
C VAL A 60 5.54 14.20 6.80
N ARG A 61 4.75 13.60 7.71
CA ARG A 61 5.27 12.86 8.89
C ARG A 61 5.46 11.35 8.67
N GLY A 62 5.39 10.87 7.44
CA GLY A 62 5.53 9.46 7.06
C GLY A 62 6.97 8.94 7.04
N ASP A 63 7.97 9.73 7.43
CA ASP A 63 9.37 9.34 7.28
C ASP A 63 9.72 8.03 8.02
N GLY A 64 10.56 7.22 7.40
CA GLY A 64 10.91 5.88 7.89
C GLY A 64 9.78 4.84 7.86
N LYS A 65 8.55 5.22 7.47
CA LYS A 65 7.37 4.34 7.46
C LYS A 65 7.00 3.85 6.07
N ILE A 66 6.43 2.65 6.00
CA ILE A 66 5.75 2.09 4.83
C ILE A 66 4.26 2.07 5.13
N LEU A 67 3.46 2.52 4.17
CA LEU A 67 2.02 2.36 4.18
C LEU A 67 1.64 1.18 3.28
N TYR A 68 1.01 0.16 3.85
CA TYR A 68 0.44 -0.96 3.10
C TYR A 68 -1.08 -0.87 3.10
N LEU A 69 -1.64 -0.69 1.90
CA LEU A 69 -3.07 -0.64 1.63
C LEU A 69 -3.52 -2.06 1.29
N GLY A 70 -4.00 -2.80 2.31
CA GLY A 70 -4.59 -4.13 2.18
C GLY A 70 -5.99 -4.10 1.58
N SER A 71 -6.25 -3.10 0.74
CA SER A 71 -7.55 -2.74 0.21
C SER A 71 -7.51 -2.84 -1.31
N CYS A 72 -8.55 -3.43 -1.90
CA CYS A 72 -8.59 -3.73 -3.32
C CYS A 72 -8.58 -2.45 -4.16
N SER A 73 -7.88 -2.47 -5.30
CA SER A 73 -7.91 -1.39 -6.31
C SER A 73 -7.53 0.04 -5.88
N VAL A 74 -7.10 0.29 -4.64
CA VAL A 74 -6.73 1.65 -4.21
C VAL A 74 -5.61 2.23 -5.07
N LEU A 75 -4.65 1.38 -5.47
CA LEU A 75 -3.58 1.75 -6.38
C LEU A 75 -3.91 1.42 -7.84
N ALA A 76 -5.18 1.31 -8.22
CA ALA A 76 -5.58 1.03 -9.61
C ALA A 76 -5.35 2.26 -10.51
N GLY A 77 -4.45 2.11 -11.47
CA GLY A 77 -4.17 3.08 -12.51
C GLY A 77 -3.17 2.54 -13.52
N ARG A 78 -2.97 3.26 -14.62
CA ARG A 78 -2.06 2.86 -15.69
C ARG A 78 -1.40 4.10 -16.29
N GLY A 79 -0.22 3.89 -16.88
CA GLY A 79 0.50 4.93 -17.59
C GLY A 79 1.37 5.80 -16.68
N ARG A 80 2.17 6.66 -17.32
CA ARG A 80 3.20 7.46 -16.66
C ARG A 80 2.63 8.49 -15.69
N SER A 81 1.48 9.08 -15.99
CA SER A 81 0.81 10.06 -15.13
C SER A 81 0.44 9.44 -13.79
N PHE A 82 -0.17 8.26 -13.80
CA PHE A 82 -0.52 7.57 -12.57
C PHE A 82 0.70 7.17 -11.73
N GLU A 83 1.78 6.72 -12.37
CA GLU A 83 3.03 6.45 -11.65
C GLU A 83 3.64 7.72 -11.05
N GLU A 84 3.45 8.87 -11.69
CA GLU A 84 3.85 10.18 -11.15
C GLU A 84 3.00 10.56 -9.94
N ASP A 85 1.67 10.39 -9.99
CA ASP A 85 0.79 10.63 -8.83
C ASP A 85 1.23 9.83 -7.59
N LEU A 86 1.61 8.56 -7.76
CA LEU A 86 2.08 7.73 -6.65
C LEU A 86 3.44 8.17 -6.10
N ARG A 87 4.33 8.66 -6.98
CA ARG A 87 5.61 9.26 -6.55
C ARG A 87 5.34 10.53 -5.75
N GLN A 88 4.46 11.40 -6.24
CA GLN A 88 4.06 12.64 -5.58
C GLN A 88 3.39 12.36 -4.23
N PHE A 89 2.52 11.36 -4.15
CA PHE A 89 1.97 10.89 -2.88
C PHE A 89 3.07 10.52 -1.87
N CYS A 90 4.07 9.73 -2.28
CA CYS A 90 5.19 9.38 -1.39
C CYS A 90 6.04 10.59 -0.99
N GLN A 91 6.19 11.57 -1.88
CA GLN A 91 6.94 12.81 -1.60
C GLN A 91 6.18 13.68 -0.60
N ALA A 92 4.88 13.88 -0.81
CA ALA A 92 4.02 14.72 0.04
C ALA A 92 3.77 14.11 1.42
N THR A 93 3.63 12.78 1.52
CA THR A 93 3.45 12.08 2.80
C THR A 93 4.76 11.82 3.53
N GLY A 94 5.88 11.71 2.82
CA GLY A 94 7.14 11.28 3.38
C GLY A 94 7.27 9.76 3.57
N PHE A 95 6.32 8.94 3.13
CA PHE A 95 6.46 7.49 3.24
C PHE A 95 7.64 6.95 2.42
N ARG A 96 8.38 6.01 3.00
CA ARG A 96 9.46 5.27 2.31
C ARG A 96 8.90 4.50 1.12
N ALA A 97 7.71 3.92 1.30
CA ALA A 97 6.95 3.30 0.23
C ALA A 97 5.46 3.28 0.56
N VAL A 98 4.64 3.28 -0.48
CA VAL A 98 3.26 2.81 -0.43
C VAL A 98 3.13 1.51 -1.22
N VAL A 99 2.46 0.54 -0.64
CA VAL A 99 2.23 -0.80 -1.21
C VAL A 99 0.74 -1.05 -1.27
N GLY A 100 0.27 -1.71 -2.32
CA GLY A 100 -1.16 -2.02 -2.49
C GLY A 100 -1.44 -2.65 -3.84
N TYR A 101 -2.72 -2.89 -4.12
CA TYR A 101 -3.16 -3.64 -5.29
C TYR A 101 -3.61 -2.74 -6.45
N ALA A 102 -3.32 -3.19 -7.67
CA ALA A 102 -3.62 -2.52 -8.93
C ALA A 102 -5.00 -2.82 -9.52
N LYS A 103 -5.67 -3.84 -8.99
CA LYS A 103 -6.86 -4.46 -9.56
C LYS A 103 -7.74 -5.02 -8.47
N ASP A 104 -8.95 -5.39 -8.88
CA ASP A 104 -9.87 -6.10 -8.01
C ASP A 104 -9.30 -7.49 -7.75
N VAL A 105 -9.05 -7.75 -6.47
CA VAL A 105 -8.57 -9.02 -5.95
C VAL A 105 -9.65 -9.52 -5.02
N GLY A 106 -9.96 -10.81 -5.06
CA GLY A 106 -10.88 -11.39 -4.09
C GLY A 106 -10.30 -11.25 -2.67
N TRP A 107 -11.17 -10.94 -1.72
CA TRP A 107 -10.74 -10.64 -0.35
C TRP A 107 -9.96 -11.79 0.32
N ILE A 108 -10.26 -13.04 -0.07
CA ILE A 108 -9.57 -14.23 0.44
C ILE A 108 -8.14 -14.27 -0.10
N GLU A 109 -7.94 -14.04 -1.40
CA GLU A 109 -6.60 -14.06 -1.99
C GLU A 109 -5.73 -12.92 -1.48
N SER A 110 -6.28 -11.72 -1.30
CA SER A 110 -5.54 -10.60 -0.72
C SER A 110 -5.18 -10.88 0.74
N ALA A 111 -6.13 -11.33 1.56
CA ALA A 111 -5.88 -11.66 2.96
C ALA A 111 -4.85 -12.79 3.13
N ALA A 112 -4.88 -13.81 2.26
CA ALA A 112 -3.88 -14.86 2.27
C ALA A 112 -2.48 -14.32 1.91
N PHE A 113 -2.40 -13.39 0.95
CA PHE A 113 -1.14 -12.78 0.56
C PHE A 113 -0.58 -11.82 1.63
N ASP A 114 -1.43 -11.19 2.45
CA ASP A 114 -1.00 -10.33 3.55
C ASP A 114 -0.04 -11.06 4.50
N PHE A 115 -0.29 -12.34 4.77
CA PHE A 115 0.59 -13.18 5.60
C PHE A 115 1.98 -13.42 4.98
N LEU A 116 2.10 -13.35 3.66
CA LEU A 116 3.38 -13.46 2.95
C LEU A 116 4.08 -12.10 2.83
N LEU A 117 3.32 -11.04 2.60
CA LEU A 117 3.86 -9.71 2.34
C LEU A 117 4.29 -8.97 3.62
N LEU A 118 3.51 -9.02 4.70
CA LEU A 118 3.80 -8.30 5.93
C LEU A 118 5.19 -8.62 6.52
N PRO A 119 5.63 -9.90 6.60
CA PRO A 119 6.99 -10.23 7.04
C PRO A 119 8.07 -9.63 6.13
N GLU A 120 7.83 -9.55 4.82
CA GLU A 120 8.78 -8.96 3.87
C GLU A 120 8.89 -7.44 4.03
N LEU A 121 7.77 -6.76 4.35
CA LEU A 121 7.75 -5.32 4.63
C LEU A 121 8.45 -4.98 5.95
N LEU A 122 8.21 -5.77 6.99
CA LEU A 122 8.78 -5.57 8.33
C LEU A 122 10.29 -5.81 8.35
N ASN A 123 10.77 -6.82 7.62
CA ASN A 123 12.20 -7.18 7.58
C ASN A 123 13.00 -6.41 6.50
N GLY A 124 12.31 -5.70 5.60
CA GLY A 124 12.94 -4.96 4.51
C GLY A 124 13.63 -3.68 4.97
N LYS A 125 14.97 -3.67 5.04
CA LYS A 125 15.75 -2.43 5.25
C LYS A 125 15.75 -1.50 4.03
N HIS A 126 15.59 -2.03 2.82
CA HIS A 126 15.55 -1.26 1.57
C HIS A 126 14.42 -1.73 0.63
N THR A 127 13.77 -0.80 -0.08
CA THR A 127 12.63 -1.11 -0.95
C THR A 127 13.05 -1.76 -2.28
N ASN A 128 14.21 -1.40 -2.85
CA ASN A 128 14.72 -2.08 -4.06
C ASN A 128 14.93 -3.58 -3.81
N THR A 129 15.41 -3.95 -2.62
CA THR A 129 15.55 -5.36 -2.25
C THR A 129 14.21 -6.03 -1.96
N LEU A 130 13.16 -5.28 -1.61
CA LEU A 130 11.83 -5.84 -1.39
C LEU A 130 11.22 -6.35 -2.70
N HIS A 131 11.25 -5.54 -3.76
CA HIS A 131 10.75 -5.98 -5.06
C HIS A 131 11.45 -7.24 -5.56
N ASP A 132 12.78 -7.29 -5.50
CA ASP A 132 13.53 -8.43 -6.02
C ASP A 132 13.30 -9.69 -5.18
N ARG A 133 13.13 -9.57 -3.86
CA ARG A 133 12.75 -10.70 -2.99
C ARG A 133 11.35 -11.20 -3.30
N LEU A 134 10.39 -10.29 -3.46
CA LEU A 134 9.01 -10.65 -3.79
C LEU A 134 8.92 -11.29 -5.18
N GLU A 135 9.71 -10.82 -6.14
CA GLU A 135 9.81 -11.42 -7.47
C GLU A 135 10.37 -12.84 -7.39
N ALA A 136 11.50 -13.02 -6.68
CA ALA A 136 12.15 -14.32 -6.56
C ALA A 136 11.29 -15.37 -5.83
N ARG A 137 10.53 -14.96 -4.80
CA ARG A 137 9.73 -15.88 -3.97
C ARG A 137 8.30 -16.05 -4.45
N TYR A 138 7.70 -14.99 -4.98
CA TYR A 138 6.26 -14.88 -5.20
C TYR A 138 5.91 -14.25 -6.56
N GLY A 139 6.82 -14.22 -7.54
CA GLY A 139 6.64 -13.50 -8.82
C GLY A 139 5.28 -13.70 -9.52
N ARG A 140 4.84 -14.96 -9.69
CA ARG A 140 3.50 -15.24 -10.25
C ARG A 140 2.37 -14.67 -9.39
N LEU A 141 2.49 -14.73 -8.07
CA LEU A 141 1.45 -14.27 -7.15
C LEU A 141 1.37 -12.75 -7.14
N VAL A 142 2.49 -12.03 -7.03
CA VAL A 142 2.50 -10.56 -7.09
C VAL A 142 2.01 -10.02 -8.43
N GLN A 143 2.31 -10.71 -9.52
CA GLN A 143 1.76 -10.41 -10.85
C GLN A 143 0.26 -10.72 -10.92
N THR A 144 -0.18 -11.85 -10.36
CA THR A 144 -1.59 -12.28 -10.32
C THR A 144 -2.42 -11.47 -9.34
N LEU A 145 -1.84 -10.77 -8.37
CA LEU A 145 -2.56 -9.84 -7.50
C LEU A 145 -2.42 -8.40 -7.98
N GLY A 146 -1.54 -8.15 -8.95
CA GLY A 146 -1.25 -6.80 -9.43
C GLY A 146 -0.66 -5.94 -8.32
N LEU A 147 0.22 -6.50 -7.50
CA LEU A 147 0.88 -5.76 -6.44
C LEU A 147 1.66 -4.57 -7.04
N ARG A 148 1.64 -3.45 -6.35
CA ARG A 148 2.43 -2.25 -6.68
C ARG A 148 3.22 -1.81 -5.47
N ILE A 149 4.45 -1.36 -5.74
CA ILE A 149 5.29 -0.70 -4.76
C ILE A 149 5.69 0.64 -5.34
N ALA A 150 5.23 1.72 -4.74
CA ALA A 150 5.65 3.06 -5.09
C ALA A 150 6.56 3.63 -4.01
N THR A 151 7.58 4.36 -4.46
CA THR A 151 8.52 5.12 -3.64
C THR A 151 8.59 6.53 -4.20
N ARG A 152 9.32 7.43 -3.53
CA ARG A 152 9.54 8.80 -4.01
C ARG A 152 10.20 8.88 -5.40
N THR A 153 10.92 7.85 -5.82
CA THR A 153 11.74 7.86 -7.05
C THR A 153 11.27 6.86 -8.10
N LYS A 154 10.54 5.81 -7.71
CA LYS A 154 10.18 4.71 -8.61
C LYS A 154 8.85 4.08 -8.23
N VAL A 155 8.10 3.69 -9.25
CA VAL A 155 6.97 2.75 -9.12
C VAL A 155 7.38 1.43 -9.74
N GLN A 156 7.27 0.36 -8.96
CA GLN A 156 7.58 -0.99 -9.37
C GLN A 156 6.27 -1.73 -9.64
N VAL A 157 6.21 -2.33 -10.83
CA VAL A 157 5.05 -3.08 -11.33
C VAL A 157 5.53 -4.40 -11.92
N TRP A 158 4.81 -5.46 -11.61
CA TRP A 158 5.03 -6.78 -12.20
C TRP A 158 4.20 -6.91 -13.48
N ARG A 159 4.87 -6.88 -14.64
CA ARG A 159 4.20 -7.01 -15.95
C ARG A 159 3.97 -8.49 -16.24
N GLN A 160 2.84 -8.80 -16.87
CA GLN A 160 2.62 -10.13 -17.44
C GLN A 160 3.63 -10.38 -18.56
N THR A 161 4.37 -11.48 -18.48
CA THR A 161 5.02 -12.05 -19.66
C THR A 161 3.88 -12.53 -20.57
N PRO A 162 3.83 -12.13 -21.85
CA PRO A 162 2.82 -12.66 -22.75
C PRO A 162 2.89 -14.18 -22.71
N SER A 163 1.77 -14.87 -22.50
CA SER A 163 1.72 -16.30 -22.73
C SER A 163 2.13 -16.51 -24.19
N THR A 164 3.30 -17.10 -24.44
CA THR A 164 3.59 -17.69 -25.74
C THR A 164 2.55 -18.79 -25.92
N GLY A 165 1.45 -18.45 -26.60
CA GLY A 165 0.44 -19.42 -26.98
C GLY A 165 1.11 -20.47 -27.83
N THR A 166 1.29 -21.66 -27.28
CA THR A 166 1.37 -22.87 -28.09
C THR A 166 -0.04 -23.14 -28.59
N SER A 167 -0.23 -22.86 -29.87
CA SER A 167 -1.35 -23.25 -30.71
C SER A 167 -1.65 -24.74 -30.66
#